data_AF-A0A0D3CVV9-F1
#
_entry.id   AF-A0A0D3CVV9-F1
#
_cell.length_a   1.000
_cell.length_b   1.000
_cell.length_c   1.000
_cell.angle_alpha   90.00
_cell.angle_beta   90.00
_cell.angle_gamma   90.00
#
_symmetry.space_group_name_H-M   'P 1'
#
loop_
_entity.id
_entity.type
_entity.pdbx_description
1 polymer ?
#
loop_
_entity_poly.entity_id
_entity_poly.type
_entity_poly.pdbx_seq_one_letter_code
_entity_poly.pdbx_strand_id
1 'polypeptide(L)'
;MGRKRDEQQGSHPVRLSEAWVPENCPNRIMITNQLGGGKVLGYKCSNWLRREWHGSLRTFNQNKSWEFTDVIKIGKRTRYECDLWFGARKEFHFDELEIYRAASNPRCNQIRQWAARPDGIWFRKDHDKPLGHVLPWKKR
;
A
#
# COMPACT_ATOMS: atom_id res chain seq x y z
N MET A 1 63.10 24.83 17.28
CA MET A 1 62.90 23.86 16.17
C MET A 1 61.51 23.25 16.33
N GLY A 2 60.65 23.08 15.33
CA GLY A 2 60.74 23.52 13.94
C GLY A 2 59.90 22.72 12.92
N ARG A 3 58.56 22.85 12.92
CA ARG A 3 57.60 22.34 11.88
C ARG A 3 57.51 20.78 11.80
N LYS A 4 56.51 20.12 11.20
CA LYS A 4 55.42 20.50 10.25
C LYS A 4 54.04 19.87 10.61
N ARG A 5 53.00 20.32 9.90
CA ARG A 5 51.67 19.68 9.71
C ARG A 5 51.71 18.62 8.58
N ASP A 6 50.53 18.09 8.26
CA ASP A 6 50.05 17.39 7.03
C ASP A 6 49.54 15.98 7.42
N GLU A 7 48.27 15.59 7.41
CA GLU A 7 47.05 15.82 6.58
C GLU A 7 46.83 14.75 5.48
N GLN A 8 45.66 14.07 5.54
CA GLN A 8 45.09 13.12 4.54
C GLN A 8 45.88 11.79 4.35
N GLN A 9 45.33 10.63 3.91
CA GLN A 9 43.99 10.28 3.40
C GLN A 9 43.69 8.75 3.49
N GLY A 10 42.40 8.39 3.60
CA GLY A 10 41.80 7.32 2.78
C GLY A 10 41.91 5.83 3.18
N SER A 11 40.78 5.25 3.61
CA SER A 11 40.34 3.91 3.14
C SER A 11 38.80 3.86 3.02
N HIS A 12 38.31 3.65 1.80
CA HIS A 12 36.87 3.53 1.49
C HIS A 12 36.34 2.12 1.77
N PRO A 13 35.06 2.03 2.16
CA PRO A 13 34.05 1.33 1.32
C PRO A 13 32.69 2.12 1.30
N VAL A 14 31.71 2.02 0.39
CA VAL A 14 31.46 1.24 -0.86
C VAL A 14 30.79 2.19 -1.92
N ARG A 15 30.89 1.89 -3.24
CA ARG A 15 30.00 2.37 -4.33
C ARG A 15 28.98 1.25 -4.62
N LEU A 16 27.65 1.40 -4.76
CA LEU A 16 26.77 2.48 -5.24
C LEU A 16 25.30 2.24 -4.81
N SER A 17 24.50 3.31 -4.71
CA SER A 17 23.03 3.33 -4.95
C SER A 17 22.07 2.66 -3.94
N GLU A 18 22.28 2.83 -2.64
CA GLU A 18 21.25 2.56 -1.64
C GLU A 18 20.34 3.78 -1.44
N ALA A 19 19.04 3.59 -1.65
CA ALA A 19 18.05 4.58 -1.26
C ALA A 19 17.97 4.57 0.28
N TRP A 20 18.02 5.75 0.90
CA TRP A 20 17.81 5.88 2.35
C TRP A 20 16.41 5.40 2.72
N VAL A 21 16.34 4.13 3.13
CA VAL A 21 15.17 3.51 3.75
C VAL A 21 15.45 3.46 5.24
N PRO A 22 14.77 4.26 6.08
CA PRO A 22 14.96 4.14 7.52
C PRO A 22 14.51 2.76 7.98
N GLU A 23 15.30 2.11 8.83
CA GLU A 23 14.86 0.92 9.55
C GLU A 23 13.64 1.28 10.43
N ASN A 24 12.72 0.32 10.61
CA ASN A 24 11.47 0.50 11.38
C ASN A 24 10.50 1.58 10.86
N CYS A 25 10.40 1.76 9.54
CA CYS A 25 9.55 2.78 8.89
C CYS A 25 8.38 2.23 8.02
N PRO A 26 7.69 1.11 8.37
CA PRO A 26 6.72 0.47 7.48
C PRO A 26 5.43 1.28 7.28
N ASN A 27 4.89 1.26 6.07
CA ASN A 27 3.51 1.62 5.78
C ASN A 27 2.64 0.35 5.78
N ARG A 28 1.35 0.51 6.08
CA ARG A 28 0.38 -0.61 6.13
C ARG A 28 -0.82 -0.33 5.24
N ILE A 29 -1.16 -1.28 4.37
CA ILE A 29 -2.46 -1.32 3.70
C ILE A 29 -3.35 -2.34 4.40
N MET A 30 -4.64 -2.05 4.49
CA MET A 30 -5.66 -2.96 4.99
C MET A 30 -6.92 -2.87 4.13
N ILE A 31 -7.37 -4.01 3.61
CA ILE A 31 -8.66 -4.18 2.92
C ILE A 31 -9.60 -4.90 3.87
N THR A 32 -10.79 -4.35 4.13
CA THR A 32 -11.77 -4.87 5.10
C THR A 32 -13.10 -5.20 4.42
N ASN A 33 -13.67 -6.37 4.70
CA ASN A 33 -15.05 -6.67 4.32
C ASN A 33 -16.04 -6.05 5.33
N GLN A 34 -16.83 -5.08 4.88
CA GLN A 34 -17.95 -4.47 5.62
C GLN A 34 -19.28 -4.58 4.84
N LEU A 35 -19.41 -5.55 3.93
CA LEU A 35 -20.59 -5.75 3.06
C LEU A 35 -21.83 -6.26 3.81
N GLY A 36 -21.65 -6.81 5.01
CA GLY A 36 -22.71 -7.36 5.87
C GLY A 36 -23.46 -8.56 5.25
N GLY A 37 -24.39 -9.13 6.03
CA GLY A 37 -25.33 -10.16 5.55
C GLY A 37 -24.67 -11.34 4.83
N GLY A 38 -23.58 -11.88 5.38
CA GLY A 38 -22.86 -13.04 4.83
C GLY A 38 -22.15 -12.83 3.49
N LYS A 39 -22.12 -11.61 2.94
CA LYS A 39 -21.49 -11.34 1.64
C LYS A 39 -19.98 -11.49 1.71
N VAL A 40 -19.43 -12.26 0.78
CA VAL A 40 -17.99 -12.48 0.63
C VAL A 40 -17.40 -11.40 -0.29
N LEU A 41 -16.38 -10.69 0.19
CA LEU A 41 -15.56 -9.80 -0.65
C LEU A 41 -14.45 -10.63 -1.29
N GLY A 42 -14.44 -10.72 -2.62
CA GLY A 42 -13.28 -11.18 -3.39
C GLY A 42 -12.31 -10.05 -3.67
N TYR A 43 -11.02 -10.37 -3.73
CA TYR A 43 -9.98 -9.43 -4.14
C TYR A 43 -8.91 -10.12 -5.00
N LYS A 44 -8.36 -9.37 -5.96
CA LYS A 44 -7.11 -9.65 -6.66
C LYS A 44 -6.29 -8.37 -6.58
N CYS A 45 -5.03 -8.46 -6.20
CA CYS A 45 -4.17 -7.29 -6.05
C CYS A 45 -2.82 -7.52 -6.72
N SER A 46 -2.18 -6.43 -7.11
CA SER A 46 -0.84 -6.41 -7.68
C SER A 46 0.00 -5.28 -7.07
N ASN A 47 1.30 -5.31 -7.32
CA ASN A 47 2.22 -4.24 -6.95
C ASN A 47 3.08 -3.78 -8.15
N TRP A 48 3.89 -2.73 -7.97
CA TRP A 48 4.79 -2.19 -8.98
C TRP A 48 5.83 -3.18 -9.57
N LEU A 49 6.02 -4.35 -8.93
CA LEU A 49 6.84 -5.46 -9.44
C LEU A 49 6.02 -6.50 -10.22
N ARG A 50 4.74 -6.22 -10.51
CA ARG A 50 3.75 -7.13 -11.11
C ARG A 50 3.59 -8.46 -10.36
N ARG A 51 3.91 -8.50 -9.06
CA ARG A 51 3.58 -9.65 -8.21
C ARG A 51 2.10 -9.59 -7.90
N GLU A 52 1.37 -10.66 -8.17
CA GLU A 52 -0.07 -10.74 -7.92
C GLU A 52 -0.39 -11.64 -6.72
N TRP A 53 -1.48 -11.35 -6.02
CA TRP A 53 -2.10 -12.24 -5.03
C TRP A 53 -3.61 -12.03 -5.04
N HIS A 54 -4.36 -13.04 -4.63
CA HIS A 54 -5.82 -12.99 -4.60
C HIS A 54 -6.38 -13.73 -3.39
N GLY A 55 -7.67 -13.54 -3.12
CA GLY A 55 -8.35 -14.25 -2.04
C GLY A 55 -9.78 -13.81 -1.83
N SER A 56 -10.33 -14.19 -0.68
CA SER A 56 -11.67 -13.81 -0.26
C SER A 56 -11.70 -13.50 1.25
N LEU A 57 -12.51 -12.52 1.62
CA LEU A 57 -12.83 -12.15 2.99
C LEU A 57 -14.31 -12.47 3.22
N ARG A 58 -14.57 -13.49 4.02
CA ARG A 58 -15.88 -14.15 4.16
C ARG A 58 -16.71 -13.61 5.33
N THR A 59 -16.06 -13.24 6.44
CA THR A 59 -16.76 -12.73 7.63
C THR A 59 -16.76 -11.20 7.67
N PHE A 60 -17.75 -10.63 8.36
CA PHE A 60 -17.85 -9.19 8.56
C PHE A 60 -16.68 -8.69 9.41
N ASN A 61 -16.12 -7.53 9.05
CA ASN A 61 -14.86 -6.98 9.56
C ASN A 61 -13.60 -7.86 9.38
N GLN A 62 -13.67 -8.99 8.66
CA GLN A 62 -12.45 -9.68 8.24
C GLN A 62 -11.63 -8.76 7.36
N ASN A 63 -10.31 -8.75 7.57
CA ASN A 63 -9.39 -7.93 6.81
C ASN A 63 -8.23 -8.74 6.24
N LYS A 64 -7.68 -8.25 5.12
CA LYS A 64 -6.35 -8.59 4.64
C LYS A 64 -5.48 -7.35 4.79
N SER A 65 -4.39 -7.47 5.52
CA SER A 65 -3.38 -6.43 5.65
C SER A 65 -2.00 -6.95 5.26
N TRP A 66 -1.11 -6.01 4.94
CA TRP A 66 0.31 -6.25 4.76
C TRP A 66 1.09 -4.95 4.97
N GLU A 67 2.35 -5.10 5.32
CA GLU A 67 3.29 -4.01 5.51
C GLU A 67 4.30 -3.96 4.36
N PHE A 68 4.81 -2.77 4.09
CA PHE A 68 5.76 -2.51 3.02
C PHE A 68 6.48 -1.18 3.27
N THR A 69 7.59 -0.97 2.59
CA THR A 69 8.32 0.31 2.61
C THR A 69 8.27 0.98 1.24
N ASP A 70 8.33 2.31 1.22
CA ASP A 70 8.40 3.06 -0.03
C ASP A 70 9.73 2.82 -0.75
N VAL A 71 9.64 2.31 -1.97
CA VAL A 71 10.74 2.28 -2.93
C VAL A 71 10.53 3.45 -3.88
N ILE A 72 11.46 4.40 -3.83
CA ILE A 72 11.51 5.54 -4.74
C ILE A 72 12.86 5.50 -5.44
N LYS A 73 12.84 5.19 -6.74
CA LYS A 73 14.00 5.22 -7.64
C LYS A 73 13.58 5.97 -8.92
N ILE A 74 14.53 6.44 -9.71
CA ILE A 74 14.22 7.10 -10.99
C ILE A 74 13.37 6.14 -11.85
N GLY A 75 12.20 6.63 -12.29
CA GLY A 75 11.23 5.84 -13.07
C GLY A 75 10.43 4.77 -12.30
N LYS A 76 10.63 4.55 -10.99
CA LYS A 76 9.90 3.53 -10.21
C LYS A 76 9.50 4.04 -8.83
N ARG A 77 8.20 3.93 -8.51
CA ARG A 77 7.62 4.26 -7.21
C ARG A 77 6.76 3.10 -6.74
N THR A 78 6.75 2.82 -5.43
CA THR A 78 5.83 1.85 -4.83
C THR A 78 4.39 2.19 -5.21
N ARG A 79 3.72 1.23 -5.84
CA ARG A 79 2.30 1.27 -6.25
C ARG A 79 1.65 -0.06 -5.92
N TYR A 80 0.41 -0.01 -5.47
CA TYR A 80 -0.45 -1.15 -5.23
C TYR A 80 -1.81 -0.90 -5.85
N GLU A 81 -2.33 -1.91 -6.55
CA GLU A 81 -3.62 -1.88 -7.23
C GLU A 81 -4.42 -3.13 -6.85
N CYS A 82 -5.74 -3.03 -6.79
CA CYS A 82 -6.62 -4.18 -6.57
C CYS A 82 -7.91 -4.12 -7.40
N ASP A 83 -8.34 -5.29 -7.87
CA ASP A 83 -9.74 -5.53 -8.22
C ASP A 83 -10.47 -5.99 -6.97
N LEU A 84 -11.60 -5.37 -6.65
CA LEU A 84 -12.50 -5.76 -5.55
C LEU A 84 -13.86 -6.15 -6.14
N TRP A 85 -14.50 -7.20 -5.60
CA TRP A 85 -15.83 -7.60 -6.07
C TRP A 85 -16.65 -8.37 -5.04
N PHE A 86 -17.97 -8.38 -5.21
CA PHE A 86 -18.89 -9.28 -4.53
C PHE A 86 -20.11 -9.60 -5.39
N GLY A 87 -21.01 -10.46 -4.87
CA GLY A 87 -22.19 -10.93 -5.59
C GLY A 87 -21.86 -12.05 -6.59
N ALA A 88 -22.92 -12.61 -7.19
CA ALA A 88 -22.76 -13.68 -8.17
C ALA A 88 -22.00 -13.17 -9.41
N ARG A 89 -21.02 -13.94 -9.91
CA ARG A 89 -20.28 -13.63 -11.16
C ARG A 89 -19.64 -12.22 -11.23
N LYS A 90 -19.26 -11.64 -10.08
CA LYS A 90 -18.80 -10.25 -9.93
C LYS A 90 -19.86 -9.19 -10.29
N GLU A 91 -21.13 -9.40 -9.92
CA GLU A 91 -22.22 -8.43 -10.11
C GLU A 91 -21.81 -7.00 -9.70
N PHE A 92 -21.18 -6.86 -8.54
CA PHE A 92 -20.62 -5.60 -8.05
C PHE A 92 -19.10 -5.68 -8.02
N HIS A 93 -18.43 -4.72 -8.65
CA HIS A 93 -16.98 -4.74 -8.80
C HIS A 93 -16.37 -3.35 -8.88
N PHE A 94 -15.06 -3.28 -8.68
CA PHE A 94 -14.21 -2.16 -9.04
C PHE A 94 -12.84 -2.71 -9.40
N ASP A 95 -12.48 -2.67 -10.67
CA ASP A 95 -11.18 -3.11 -11.18
C ASP A 95 -10.17 -1.95 -11.13
N GLU A 96 -8.87 -2.28 -11.00
CA GLU A 96 -7.74 -1.35 -10.99
C GLU A 96 -7.81 -0.23 -9.90
N LEU A 97 -8.32 -0.54 -8.71
CA LEU A 97 -8.32 0.39 -7.58
C LEU A 97 -6.89 0.67 -7.10
N GLU A 98 -6.38 1.88 -7.30
CA GLU A 98 -5.08 2.33 -6.75
C GLU A 98 -5.17 2.49 -5.21
N ILE A 99 -4.95 1.38 -4.50
CA ILE A 99 -5.00 1.32 -3.03
C ILE A 99 -3.79 1.99 -2.36
N TYR A 100 -2.68 2.16 -3.09
CA TYR A 100 -1.53 2.98 -2.65
C TYR A 100 -0.65 3.43 -3.82
N ARG A 101 -0.11 4.65 -3.70
CA ARG A 101 0.98 5.17 -4.54
C ARG A 101 1.91 6.06 -3.72
N ALA A 102 3.21 5.79 -3.80
CA ALA A 102 4.24 6.56 -3.11
C ALA A 102 4.37 7.99 -3.68
N ALA A 103 4.76 8.92 -2.81
CA ALA A 103 5.03 10.30 -3.18
C ALA A 103 6.41 10.45 -3.85
N SER A 104 6.85 11.70 -4.05
CA SER A 104 8.23 11.98 -4.48
C SER A 104 9.26 11.75 -3.37
N ASN A 105 8.85 11.86 -2.10
CA ASN A 105 9.66 11.56 -0.92
C ASN A 105 9.07 10.33 -0.20
N PRO A 106 9.90 9.47 0.42
CA PRO A 106 9.40 8.31 1.15
C PRO A 106 8.47 8.73 2.28
N ARG A 107 7.41 7.97 2.49
CA ARG A 107 6.55 8.11 3.68
C ARG A 107 6.67 6.86 4.55
N CYS A 108 6.39 7.04 5.84
CA CYS A 108 6.46 5.97 6.83
C CYS A 108 5.24 5.99 7.75
N ASN A 109 4.99 4.85 8.40
CA ASN A 109 3.97 4.68 9.44
C ASN A 109 2.55 5.08 8.98
N GLN A 110 2.34 5.16 7.66
CA GLN A 110 1.04 5.51 7.09
C GLN A 110 0.12 4.31 7.05
N ILE A 111 -1.16 4.58 7.26
CA ILE A 111 -2.19 3.56 7.12
C ILE A 111 -3.12 3.93 5.97
N ARG A 112 -3.38 2.95 5.10
CA ARG A 112 -4.43 2.98 4.08
C ARG A 112 -5.44 1.91 4.41
N GLN A 113 -6.56 2.31 5.02
CA GLN A 113 -7.67 1.40 5.22
C GLN A 113 -8.72 1.61 4.13
N TRP A 114 -9.00 0.53 3.40
CA TRP A 114 -10.04 0.41 2.40
C TRP A 114 -11.11 -0.54 2.93
N ALA A 115 -12.37 -0.13 2.93
CA ALA A 115 -13.49 -0.94 3.40
C ALA A 115 -14.54 -1.07 2.31
N ALA A 116 -14.89 -2.33 1.98
CA ALA A 116 -15.97 -2.63 1.05
C ALA A 116 -17.30 -2.64 1.81
N ARG A 117 -18.22 -1.72 1.51
CA ARG A 117 -19.56 -1.62 2.09
C ARG A 117 -20.63 -1.79 1.00
N PRO A 118 -21.92 -2.02 1.33
CA PRO A 118 -22.96 -2.25 0.32
C PRO A 118 -23.11 -1.11 -0.71
N ASP A 119 -22.84 0.12 -0.28
CA ASP A 119 -22.97 1.37 -1.04
C ASP A 119 -21.71 1.76 -1.84
N GLY A 120 -20.57 1.14 -1.56
CA GLY A 120 -19.33 1.42 -2.27
C GLY A 120 -18.06 1.05 -1.52
N ILE A 121 -16.97 1.61 -2.01
CA ILE A 121 -15.65 1.55 -1.40
C ILE A 121 -15.45 2.79 -0.55
N TRP A 122 -15.11 2.54 0.71
CA TRP A 122 -14.80 3.54 1.72
C TRP A 122 -13.31 3.54 2.00
N PHE A 123 -12.75 4.70 2.31
CA PHE A 123 -11.32 4.90 2.49
C PHE A 123 -11.00 5.84 3.64
N ARG A 124 -9.88 5.59 4.32
CA ARG A 124 -9.24 6.58 5.18
C ARG A 124 -7.72 6.52 5.09
N LYS A 125 -7.13 7.69 5.33
CA LYS A 125 -5.71 7.87 5.63
C LYS A 125 -5.61 7.89 7.16
N ASP A 126 -4.80 7.00 7.70
CA ASP A 126 -4.40 6.96 9.11
C ASP A 126 -5.57 6.61 10.09
N HIS A 127 -5.26 6.35 11.36
CA HIS A 127 -6.22 5.76 12.32
C HIS A 127 -7.18 6.78 12.95
N ASP A 128 -6.78 8.05 13.02
CA ASP A 128 -7.53 9.15 13.65
C ASP A 128 -8.63 9.71 12.74
N LYS A 129 -8.60 9.42 11.43
CA LYS A 129 -9.62 9.86 10.49
C LYS A 129 -10.79 8.88 10.40
N PRO A 130 -12.03 9.37 10.20
CA PRO A 130 -13.15 8.51 9.85
C PRO A 130 -12.96 7.90 8.46
N LEU A 131 -13.59 6.75 8.21
CA LEU A 131 -13.81 6.24 6.85
C LEU A 131 -14.78 7.19 6.12
N GLY A 132 -14.43 7.63 4.91
CA GLY A 132 -15.34 8.31 3.99
C GLY A 132 -15.63 7.45 2.76
N HIS A 133 -16.83 7.57 2.20
CA HIS A 133 -17.16 6.99 0.88
C HIS A 133 -16.32 7.69 -0.18
N VAL A 134 -15.70 6.94 -1.09
CA VAL A 134 -14.85 7.50 -2.15
C VAL A 134 -15.23 7.05 -3.55
N LEU A 135 -15.80 5.85 -3.70
CA LEU A 135 -16.14 5.28 -5.00
C LEU A 135 -17.40 4.41 -4.86
N PRO A 136 -18.44 4.59 -5.70
CA PRO A 136 -19.53 3.62 -5.79
C PRO A 136 -19.04 2.32 -6.46
N TRP A 137 -19.77 1.22 -6.25
CA TRP A 137 -19.54 0.00 -7.01
C TRP A 137 -19.94 0.18 -8.48
N LYS A 138 -19.13 -0.37 -9.40
CA LYS A 138 -19.59 -0.62 -10.77
C LYS A 138 -20.50 -1.85 -10.73
N LYS A 139 -21.62 -1.80 -11.46
CA LYS A 139 -22.50 -2.96 -11.66
C LYS A 139 -22.24 -3.57 -13.04
N ARG A 140 -22.27 -4.90 -13.12
CA ARG A 140 -22.22 -5.67 -14.36
C ARG A 140 -23.61 -6.12 -14.82
#